data_AF-A0A9X0RD20-F1
#
_entry.id   AF-A0A9X0RD20-F1
#
_cell.length_a   1.000
_cell.length_b   1.000
_cell.length_c   1.000
_cell.angle_alpha   90.00
_cell.angle_beta   90.00
_cell.angle_gamma   90.00
#
_symmetry.space_group_name_H-M   'P 1'
#
loop_
_entity.id
_entity.type
_entity.pdbx_description
1 polymer ?
#
loop_
_entity_poly.entity_id
_entity_poly.type
_entity_poly.pdbx_seq_one_letter_code
_entity_poly.pdbx_strand_id
1 'polypeptide(L)'
;MKTKYRPHLINANKPFEFTPSKGNEVRSALLLVLFQNFLAVENHSLAPYKSRLEFCGENNQLHPNHQSYVNSVNSHAYGDLFEQSPDNLQECSDAKKFGLRLAYFPQVPCKPFYFPVKDIKEAVEFYNLLVRYDEFLLTECDSMRVDYSNIFELEMLDPQDGDWCSWYLESDEEYFDDFRQYLDHIEENEAA
;
A
#
# COMPACT_ATOMS: atom_id res chain seq x y z
N MET A 1 -12.54 -11.47 15.99
CA MET A 1 -13.10 -10.19 15.53
C MET A 1 -12.22 -9.70 14.41
N LYS A 2 -12.73 -9.59 13.18
CA LYS A 2 -11.99 -9.01 12.05
C LYS A 2 -11.80 -7.51 12.28
N THR A 3 -10.58 -7.03 12.06
CA THR A 3 -10.23 -5.61 12.12
C THR A 3 -10.59 -4.94 10.80
N LYS A 4 -11.26 -3.79 10.86
CA LYS A 4 -11.47 -2.90 9.71
C LYS A 4 -10.63 -1.65 9.88
N TYR A 5 -10.10 -1.11 8.80
CA TYR A 5 -9.44 0.19 8.77
C TYR A 5 -10.30 1.21 8.02
N ARG A 6 -10.40 2.43 8.57
CA ARG A 6 -11.14 3.57 8.01
C ARG A 6 -10.26 4.82 7.98
N PRO A 7 -9.68 5.20 6.82
CA PRO A 7 -9.11 6.52 6.66
C PRO A 7 -10.26 7.54 6.51
N HIS A 8 -10.25 8.58 7.34
CA HIS A 8 -11.22 9.67 7.21
C HIS A 8 -10.72 10.73 6.23
N LEU A 9 -11.45 10.93 5.14
CA LEU A 9 -11.24 12.01 4.19
C LEU A 9 -12.36 13.04 4.33
N ILE A 10 -12.00 14.31 4.50
CA ILE A 10 -12.96 15.39 4.80
C ILE A 10 -14.03 15.57 3.70
N ASN A 11 -13.69 15.25 2.45
CA ASN A 11 -14.58 15.44 1.30
C ASN A 11 -15.25 14.13 0.81
N ALA A 12 -15.15 13.03 1.56
CA ALA A 12 -15.77 11.78 1.15
C ALA A 12 -17.22 11.67 1.64
N ASN A 13 -18.14 11.27 0.75
CA ASN A 13 -19.55 11.03 1.10
C ASN A 13 -19.74 9.83 2.05
N LYS A 14 -18.80 8.90 2.04
CA LYS A 14 -18.77 7.70 2.89
C LYS A 14 -17.33 7.36 3.25
N PRO A 15 -17.07 6.66 4.38
CA PRO A 15 -15.71 6.23 4.70
C PRO A 15 -15.24 5.15 3.74
N PHE A 16 -13.94 5.15 3.40
CA PHE A 16 -13.31 3.99 2.81
C PHE A 16 -13.20 2.89 3.87
N GLU A 17 -13.57 1.65 3.52
CA GLU A 17 -13.49 0.51 4.42
C GLU A 17 -12.70 -0.64 3.79
N PHE A 18 -11.73 -1.15 4.55
CA PHE A 18 -10.96 -2.32 4.18
C PHE A 18 -10.77 -3.25 5.38
N THR A 19 -10.74 -4.56 5.13
CA THR A 19 -10.42 -5.59 6.13
C THR A 19 -9.05 -6.18 5.78
N PRO A 20 -7.97 -5.73 6.42
CA PRO A 20 -6.63 -6.27 6.20
C PRO A 20 -6.52 -7.74 6.59
N SER A 21 -5.59 -8.44 5.95
CA SER A 21 -5.18 -9.77 6.37
C SER A 21 -4.61 -9.72 7.79
N LYS A 22 -4.76 -10.83 8.51
CA LYS A 22 -4.25 -10.95 9.88
C LYS A 22 -2.75 -10.70 9.91
N GLY A 23 -2.30 -9.74 10.71
CA GLY A 23 -0.89 -9.34 10.80
C GLY A 23 -0.49 -8.17 9.89
N ASN A 24 -1.37 -7.75 8.98
CA ASN A 24 -1.16 -6.61 8.08
C ASN A 24 -1.98 -5.38 8.49
N GLU A 25 -2.63 -5.37 9.66
CA GLU A 25 -3.49 -4.27 10.11
C GLU A 25 -2.76 -2.93 10.15
N VAL A 26 -1.58 -2.91 10.79
CA VAL A 26 -0.76 -1.70 10.95
C VAL A 26 -0.14 -1.29 9.61
N ARG A 27 0.36 -2.26 8.83
CA ARG A 27 1.05 -1.97 7.55
C ARG A 27 0.09 -1.48 6.47
N SER A 28 -1.13 -2.02 6.40
CA SER A 28 -2.18 -1.54 5.49
C SER A 28 -2.60 -0.10 5.82
N ALA A 29 -2.74 0.23 7.11
CA ALA A 29 -3.02 1.60 7.53
C ALA A 29 -1.87 2.53 7.18
N LEU A 30 -0.63 2.10 7.41
CA LEU A 30 0.58 2.85 7.10
C LEU A 30 0.73 3.11 5.60
N LEU A 31 0.46 2.10 4.76
CA LEU A 31 0.42 2.22 3.30
C LEU A 31 -0.51 3.35 2.86
N LEU A 32 -1.76 3.31 3.30
CA LEU A 32 -2.77 4.29 2.88
C LEU A 32 -2.46 5.71 3.39
N VAL A 33 -1.95 5.84 4.62
CA VAL A 33 -1.56 7.14 5.15
C VAL A 33 -0.37 7.72 4.39
N LEU A 34 0.66 6.93 4.13
CA LEU A 34 1.83 7.39 3.38
C LEU A 34 1.49 7.69 1.92
N PHE A 35 0.63 6.87 1.30
CA PHE A 35 0.15 7.12 -0.05
C PHE A 35 -0.66 8.42 -0.13
N GLN A 36 -1.53 8.68 0.85
CA GLN A 36 -2.28 9.93 0.90
C GLN A 36 -1.35 11.15 1.09
N ASN A 37 -0.32 11.04 1.94
CA ASN A 37 0.69 12.09 2.08
C ASN A 37 1.46 12.31 0.77
N PHE A 38 1.85 11.23 0.08
CA PHE A 38 2.48 11.28 -1.23
C PHE A 38 1.60 12.06 -2.22
N LEU A 39 0.30 11.75 -2.32
CA LEU A 39 -0.62 12.46 -3.19
C LEU A 39 -0.76 13.95 -2.82
N ALA A 40 -0.73 14.30 -1.53
CA ALA A 40 -0.81 15.68 -1.08
C ALA A 40 0.43 16.50 -1.47
N VAL A 41 1.62 15.89 -1.42
CA VAL A 41 2.91 16.56 -1.74
C VAL A 41 3.14 16.63 -3.24
N GLU A 42 3.02 15.50 -3.95
CA GLU A 42 3.48 15.37 -5.34
C GLU A 42 2.37 15.66 -6.38
N ASN A 43 1.08 15.53 -6.02
CA ASN A 43 -0.02 15.67 -6.99
C ASN A 43 -0.83 16.99 -6.84
N HIS A 44 -0.32 17.97 -6.06
CA HIS A 44 -1.03 19.23 -5.76
C HIS A 44 -2.49 19.03 -5.33
N SER A 45 -2.84 17.86 -4.76
CA SER A 45 -4.21 17.55 -4.38
C SER A 45 -4.63 18.50 -3.27
N LEU A 46 -5.76 19.19 -3.46
CA LEU A 46 -6.31 20.19 -2.52
C LEU A 46 -6.88 19.58 -1.23
N ALA A 47 -6.62 18.30 -0.94
CA ALA A 47 -7.28 17.55 0.12
C ALA A 47 -6.43 17.41 1.41
N PRO A 48 -7.06 17.37 2.59
CA PRO A 48 -6.43 17.84 3.82
C PRO A 48 -5.53 16.81 4.54
N TYR A 49 -4.47 17.35 5.14
CA TYR A 49 -3.42 16.74 5.98
C TYR A 49 -3.88 16.02 7.27
N LYS A 50 -5.15 15.63 7.39
CA LYS A 50 -5.69 14.98 8.61
C LYS A 50 -6.53 13.77 8.27
N SER A 51 -5.89 12.71 7.80
CA SER A 51 -6.46 11.37 7.85
C SER A 51 -6.54 10.92 9.31
N ARG A 52 -7.74 10.77 9.87
CA ARG A 52 -7.90 10.10 11.16
C ARG A 52 -7.78 8.60 10.94
N LEU A 53 -6.83 7.97 11.63
CA LEU A 53 -6.73 6.51 11.72
C LEU A 53 -7.88 5.98 12.57
N GLU A 54 -8.75 5.13 12.01
CA GLU A 54 -9.74 4.39 12.79
C GLU A 54 -9.63 2.88 12.52
N PHE A 55 -9.53 2.12 13.62
CA PHE A 55 -9.54 0.66 13.60
C PHE A 55 -10.83 0.19 14.26
N CYS A 56 -11.65 -0.56 13.53
CA CYS A 56 -12.99 -0.95 13.92
C CYS A 56 -13.15 -2.48 13.92
N GLY A 57 -14.19 -2.96 14.59
CA GLY A 57 -14.67 -4.33 14.48
C GLY A 57 -15.70 -4.54 13.39
N GLU A 58 -16.19 -5.77 13.31
CA GLU A 58 -17.18 -6.20 12.31
C GLU A 58 -18.47 -5.37 12.34
N ASN A 59 -18.99 -5.02 13.53
CA ASN A 59 -20.20 -4.19 13.67
C ASN A 59 -19.89 -2.69 13.75
N ASN A 60 -18.75 -2.27 13.21
CA ASN A 60 -18.35 -0.86 13.09
C ASN A 60 -18.02 -0.15 14.41
N GLN A 61 -18.07 -0.85 15.57
CA GLN A 61 -17.53 -0.34 16.83
C GLN A 61 -16.00 -0.17 16.78
N LEU A 62 -15.46 0.71 17.61
CA LEU A 62 -14.01 0.85 17.79
C LEU A 62 -13.40 -0.48 18.21
N HIS A 63 -12.27 -0.87 17.60
CA HIS A 63 -11.57 -2.09 17.97
C HIS A 63 -11.00 -1.95 19.39
N PRO A 64 -11.07 -2.97 20.27
CA PRO A 64 -10.53 -2.88 21.64
C PRO A 64 -9.07 -2.45 21.70
N ASN A 65 -8.27 -2.89 20.73
CA ASN A 65 -6.84 -2.53 20.59
C ASN A 65 -6.59 -1.29 19.72
N HIS A 66 -7.61 -0.47 19.41
CA HIS A 66 -7.49 0.68 18.51
C HIS A 66 -6.31 1.59 18.87
N GLN A 67 -6.18 1.99 20.13
CA GLN A 67 -5.09 2.87 20.55
C GLN A 67 -3.71 2.22 20.37
N SER A 68 -3.60 0.91 20.56
CA SER A 68 -2.35 0.17 20.35
C SER A 68 -1.95 0.18 18.87
N TYR A 69 -2.91 -0.03 17.97
CA TYR A 69 -2.66 0.07 16.53
C TYR A 69 -2.26 1.49 16.10
N VAL A 70 -2.97 2.51 16.57
CA VAL A 70 -2.64 3.92 16.29
C VAL A 70 -1.23 4.25 16.79
N ASN A 71 -0.88 3.83 18.00
CA ASN A 71 0.47 4.02 18.54
C ASN A 71 1.51 3.30 17.67
N SER A 72 1.22 2.09 17.20
CA SER A 72 2.12 1.31 16.35
C SER A 72 2.34 1.96 14.98
N VAL A 73 1.31 2.56 14.39
CA VAL A 73 1.43 3.35 13.15
C VAL A 73 2.30 4.58 13.40
N ASN A 74 2.01 5.33 14.47
CA ASN A 74 2.73 6.57 14.78
C ASN A 74 4.19 6.35 15.20
N SER A 75 4.50 5.19 15.79
CA SER A 75 5.87 4.84 16.21
C SER A 75 6.60 4.00 15.17
N HIS A 76 6.01 3.72 14.01
CA HIS A 76 6.69 2.94 12.98
C HIS A 76 7.94 3.68 12.51
N ALA A 77 8.94 2.94 12.00
CA ALA A 77 10.15 3.52 11.42
C ALA A 77 9.89 4.51 10.26
N TYR A 78 8.64 4.58 9.77
CA TYR A 78 8.22 5.51 8.72
C TYR A 78 7.56 6.77 9.28
N GLY A 79 7.52 6.95 10.61
CA GLY A 79 6.97 8.14 11.27
C GLY A 79 7.68 9.42 10.82
N ASP A 80 8.98 9.36 10.52
CA ASP A 80 9.75 10.50 10.01
C ASP A 80 9.45 10.82 8.53
N LEU A 81 8.89 9.85 7.78
CA LEU A 81 8.55 10.00 6.36
C LEU A 81 7.35 10.91 6.12
N PHE A 82 6.56 11.18 7.18
CA PHE A 82 5.52 12.20 7.17
C PHE A 82 6.08 13.61 6.97
N GLU A 83 7.35 13.84 7.32
CA GLU A 83 7.93 15.18 7.35
C GLU A 83 9.03 15.42 6.29
N GLN A 84 9.65 14.37 5.74
CA GLN A 84 10.97 14.55 5.08
C GLN A 84 11.08 14.22 3.58
N SER A 85 10.30 13.28 3.03
CA SER A 85 10.12 13.03 1.58
C SER A 85 9.63 11.58 1.37
N PRO A 86 8.68 11.33 0.45
CA PRO A 86 8.31 9.96 0.06
C PRO A 86 9.44 9.19 -0.64
N ASP A 87 10.44 9.87 -1.21
CA ASP A 87 11.59 9.23 -1.86
C ASP A 87 12.42 8.38 -0.86
N ASN A 88 12.30 8.67 0.43
CA ASN A 88 12.98 7.89 1.48
C ASN A 88 12.39 6.47 1.65
N LEU A 89 11.16 6.20 1.17
CA LEU A 89 10.61 4.84 1.18
C LEU A 89 11.35 3.90 0.22
N GLN A 90 11.88 4.47 -0.87
CA GLN A 90 12.67 3.75 -1.86
C GLN A 90 13.86 3.04 -1.20
N GLU A 91 14.54 3.72 -0.29
CA GLU A 91 15.78 3.29 0.34
C GLU A 91 15.65 2.93 1.83
N CYS A 92 14.42 2.78 2.33
CA CYS A 92 14.19 2.52 3.74
C CYS A 92 14.74 1.15 4.17
N SER A 93 15.04 1.01 5.47
CA SER A 93 15.63 -0.21 6.03
C SER A 93 14.81 -1.46 5.75
N ASP A 94 13.49 -1.33 5.69
CA ASP A 94 12.58 -2.45 5.43
C ASP A 94 12.62 -2.87 3.96
N ALA A 95 12.73 -1.92 3.01
CA ALA A 95 12.90 -2.24 1.60
C ALA A 95 14.16 -3.09 1.40
N LYS A 96 15.29 -2.67 1.99
CA LYS A 96 16.55 -3.42 1.95
C LYS A 96 16.47 -4.77 2.65
N LYS A 97 15.76 -4.84 3.78
CA LYS A 97 15.58 -6.08 4.55
C LYS A 97 14.74 -7.11 3.80
N PHE A 98 13.66 -6.68 3.15
CA PHE A 98 12.75 -7.59 2.44
C PHE A 98 13.22 -7.89 1.02
N GLY A 99 13.95 -6.97 0.40
CA GLY A 99 14.37 -7.08 -1.00
C GLY A 99 13.21 -7.00 -1.99
N LEU A 100 12.04 -6.53 -1.55
CA LEU A 100 10.83 -6.36 -2.36
C LEU A 100 10.16 -5.03 -2.02
N ARG A 101 9.69 -4.31 -3.05
CA ARG A 101 8.89 -3.10 -2.88
C ARG A 101 7.91 -2.91 -4.03
N LEU A 102 6.76 -2.32 -3.72
CA LEU A 102 5.83 -1.84 -4.73
C LEU A 102 6.29 -0.48 -5.23
N ALA A 103 6.26 -0.30 -6.55
CA ALA A 103 6.35 0.99 -7.23
C ALA A 103 4.98 1.27 -7.84
N TYR A 104 4.25 2.22 -7.24
CA TYR A 104 2.92 2.59 -7.70
C TYR A 104 2.91 3.96 -8.35
N PHE A 105 2.52 4.03 -9.61
CA PHE A 105 2.47 5.26 -10.39
C PHE A 105 1.04 5.72 -10.49
N PRO A 106 0.56 6.64 -9.61
CA PRO A 106 -0.82 7.08 -9.70
C PRO A 106 -1.10 7.85 -11.00
N GLN A 107 -0.15 8.62 -11.54
CA GLN A 107 -0.32 9.32 -12.81
C GLN A 107 0.91 9.14 -13.69
N VAL A 108 0.75 9.18 -15.01
CA VAL A 108 1.86 9.09 -15.97
C VAL A 108 1.85 10.31 -16.89
N PRO A 109 2.97 11.05 -17.02
CA PRO A 109 4.27 10.83 -16.37
C PRO A 109 4.33 11.44 -14.94
N CYS A 110 4.56 10.64 -13.90
CA CYS A 110 4.85 11.12 -12.54
C CYS A 110 5.84 10.19 -11.81
N LYS A 111 6.33 10.65 -10.65
CA LYS A 111 7.11 9.81 -9.73
C LYS A 111 6.27 8.64 -9.21
N PRO A 112 6.85 7.45 -9.03
CA PRO A 112 6.19 6.36 -8.31
C PRO A 112 6.18 6.61 -6.79
N PHE A 113 5.11 6.17 -6.15
CA PHE A 113 5.05 5.92 -4.73
C PHE A 113 5.65 4.55 -4.43
N TYR A 114 6.72 4.52 -3.63
CA TYR A 114 7.35 3.27 -3.21
C TYR A 114 6.81 2.78 -1.87
N PHE A 115 6.61 1.48 -1.72
CA PHE A 115 6.31 0.88 -0.42
C PHE A 115 6.93 -0.52 -0.27
N PRO A 116 7.75 -0.77 0.77
CA PRO A 116 8.39 -2.07 0.96
C PRO A 116 7.37 -3.15 1.31
N VAL A 117 7.53 -4.35 0.77
CA VAL A 117 6.63 -5.50 1.01
C VAL A 117 7.42 -6.73 1.44
N LYS A 118 6.84 -7.54 2.34
CA LYS A 118 7.51 -8.71 2.93
C LYS A 118 7.59 -9.89 1.96
N ASP A 119 6.57 -10.05 1.14
CA ASP A 119 6.37 -11.21 0.26
C ASP A 119 5.33 -10.88 -0.83
N ILE A 120 5.13 -11.83 -1.74
CA ILE A 120 4.17 -11.71 -2.85
C ILE A 120 2.72 -11.59 -2.34
N LYS A 121 2.35 -12.28 -1.25
CA LYS A 121 1.00 -12.22 -0.70
C LYS A 121 0.68 -10.80 -0.20
N GLU A 122 1.61 -10.18 0.52
CA GLU A 122 1.49 -8.79 0.94
C GLU A 122 1.52 -7.83 -0.26
N ALA A 123 2.34 -8.08 -1.28
CA ALA A 123 2.37 -7.28 -2.50
C ALA A 123 1.01 -7.24 -3.20
N VAL A 124 0.36 -8.39 -3.38
CA VAL A 124 -0.97 -8.48 -4.01
C VAL A 124 -2.05 -7.83 -3.12
N GLU A 125 -1.99 -8.01 -1.80
CA GLU A 125 -2.91 -7.34 -0.87
C GLU A 125 -2.82 -5.81 -1.00
N PHE A 126 -1.60 -5.27 -1.02
CA PHE A 126 -1.38 -3.83 -1.09
C PHE A 126 -1.65 -3.26 -2.48
N TYR A 127 -1.35 -3.98 -3.55
CA TYR A 127 -1.79 -3.65 -4.91
C TYR A 127 -3.32 -3.49 -4.95
N ASN A 128 -4.07 -4.51 -4.50
CA ASN A 128 -5.53 -4.47 -4.48
C ASN A 128 -6.07 -3.36 -3.58
N LEU A 129 -5.39 -3.08 -2.47
CA LEU A 129 -5.77 -2.00 -1.56
C LEU A 129 -5.61 -0.62 -2.21
N LEU A 130 -4.49 -0.35 -2.88
CA LEU A 130 -4.23 0.90 -3.59
C LEU A 130 -5.19 1.09 -4.76
N VAL A 131 -5.41 0.07 -5.59
CA VAL A 131 -6.38 0.11 -6.71
C VAL A 131 -7.78 0.50 -6.21
N ARG A 132 -8.25 -0.16 -5.15
CA ARG A 132 -9.56 0.14 -4.54
C ARG A 132 -9.61 1.51 -3.90
N TYR A 133 -8.50 1.94 -3.31
CA TYR A 133 -8.43 3.26 -2.68
C TYR A 133 -8.47 4.37 -3.73
N ASP A 134 -7.77 4.22 -4.87
CA ASP A 134 -7.87 5.19 -5.96
C ASP A 134 -9.23 5.23 -6.62
N GLU A 135 -9.89 4.08 -6.81
CA GLU A 135 -11.28 4.05 -7.26
C GLU A 135 -12.17 4.85 -6.30
N PHE A 136 -11.97 4.69 -5.00
CA PHE A 136 -12.69 5.46 -3.98
C PHE A 136 -12.40 6.96 -4.05
N LEU A 137 -11.14 7.36 -4.27
CA LEU A 137 -10.77 8.78 -4.44
C LEU A 137 -11.41 9.38 -5.70
N LEU A 138 -11.50 8.62 -6.78
CA LEU A 138 -12.13 9.05 -8.04
C LEU A 138 -13.65 9.19 -7.90
N THR A 139 -14.30 8.20 -7.28
CA THR A 139 -15.76 8.04 -7.32
C THR A 139 -16.49 8.68 -6.13
N GLU A 140 -15.86 8.73 -4.95
CA GLU A 140 -16.53 9.13 -3.70
C GLU A 140 -15.98 10.42 -3.09
N CYS A 141 -14.88 10.95 -3.63
CA CYS A 141 -14.18 12.14 -3.12
C CYS A 141 -14.06 13.23 -4.18
N ASP A 142 -15.17 13.62 -4.81
CA ASP A 142 -15.24 14.74 -5.79
C ASP A 142 -14.20 14.68 -6.92
N SER A 143 -13.89 13.49 -7.43
CA SER A 143 -12.85 13.29 -8.45
C SER A 143 -11.49 13.88 -8.03
N MET A 144 -11.12 13.69 -6.76
CA MET A 144 -9.79 14.04 -6.22
C MET A 144 -8.63 13.46 -7.05
N ARG A 145 -8.90 12.46 -7.90
CA ARG A 145 -8.05 12.04 -9.00
C ARG A 145 -8.80 12.20 -10.33
N VAL A 146 -8.22 12.95 -11.27
CA VAL A 146 -8.80 13.22 -12.60
C VAL A 146 -8.07 12.44 -13.71
N ASP A 147 -6.81 12.07 -13.46
CA ASP A 147 -5.99 11.26 -14.36
C ASP A 147 -5.62 9.93 -13.68
N TYR A 148 -5.88 8.84 -14.38
CA TYR A 148 -5.76 7.48 -13.89
C TYR A 148 -4.82 6.68 -14.76
N SER A 149 -3.60 6.49 -14.26
CA SER A 149 -2.76 5.39 -14.70
C SER A 149 -2.61 4.46 -13.52
N ASN A 150 -3.06 3.22 -13.65
CA ASN A 150 -2.73 2.17 -12.69
C ASN A 150 -1.48 1.44 -13.15
N ILE A 151 -0.38 2.17 -13.31
CA ILE A 151 0.87 1.47 -13.53
C ILE A 151 1.38 1.05 -12.16
N PHE A 152 1.52 -0.25 -12.01
CA PHE A 152 2.08 -0.89 -10.85
C PHE A 152 3.22 -1.76 -11.31
N GLU A 153 4.28 -1.74 -10.54
CA GLU A 153 5.41 -2.63 -10.71
C GLU A 153 5.78 -3.16 -9.32
N LEU A 154 6.01 -4.46 -9.24
CA LEU A 154 6.72 -5.03 -8.10
C LEU A 154 8.20 -5.00 -8.47
N GLU A 155 9.03 -4.44 -7.61
CA GLU A 155 10.47 -4.42 -7.79
C GLU A 155 11.12 -5.35 -6.77
N MET A 156 12.20 -6.00 -7.20
CA MET A 156 13.07 -6.81 -6.35
C MET A 156 14.49 -6.27 -6.35
N LEU A 157 15.18 -6.49 -5.24
CA LEU A 157 16.61 -6.19 -5.14
C LEU A 157 17.39 -7.32 -5.81
N ASP A 158 18.12 -7.00 -6.88
CA ASP A 158 18.94 -7.97 -7.58
C ASP A 158 20.12 -8.39 -6.68
N PRO A 159 20.32 -9.70 -6.43
CA PRO A 159 21.38 -10.18 -5.56
C PRO A 159 22.79 -9.99 -6.14
N GLN A 160 22.94 -9.73 -7.44
CA GLN A 160 24.24 -9.62 -8.13
C GLN A 160 24.85 -8.23 -8.02
N ASP A 161 24.05 -7.18 -8.27
CA ASP A 161 24.51 -5.79 -8.29
C ASP A 161 23.94 -4.95 -7.13
N GLY A 162 22.87 -5.43 -6.47
CA GLY A 162 22.18 -4.70 -5.40
C GLY A 162 21.30 -3.56 -5.92
N ASP A 163 21.01 -3.54 -7.22
CA ASP A 163 20.10 -2.59 -7.84
C ASP A 163 18.67 -3.12 -7.83
N TRP A 164 17.71 -2.20 -7.92
CA TRP A 164 16.30 -2.56 -8.01
C TRP A 164 15.92 -2.84 -9.46
N CYS A 165 15.33 -4.00 -9.71
CA CYS A 165 14.82 -4.40 -11.02
C CYS A 165 13.36 -4.86 -10.91
N SER A 166 12.66 -4.90 -12.05
CA SER A 166 11.31 -5.48 -12.13
C SER A 166 11.33 -6.89 -11.56
N TRP A 167 10.35 -7.22 -10.73
CA TRP A 167 10.22 -8.57 -10.20
C TRP A 167 9.93 -9.56 -11.32
N TYR A 168 10.62 -10.69 -11.28
CA TYR A 168 10.30 -11.87 -12.06
C TYR A 168 10.69 -13.11 -11.27
N LEU A 169 10.10 -14.24 -11.65
CA LEU A 169 10.51 -15.57 -11.23
C LEU A 169 10.80 -16.38 -12.48
N GLU A 170 12.01 -16.90 -12.58
CA GLU A 170 12.43 -17.76 -13.68
C GLU A 170 13.05 -19.05 -13.10
N SER A 171 12.58 -20.18 -13.60
CA SER A 171 13.10 -21.51 -13.31
C SER A 171 13.19 -22.31 -14.62
N ASP A 172 13.75 -23.51 -14.57
CA ASP A 172 13.84 -24.38 -15.75
C ASP A 172 12.46 -24.78 -16.31
N GLU A 173 11.41 -24.72 -15.50
CA GLU A 173 10.06 -25.19 -15.84
C GLU A 173 9.06 -24.04 -16.04
N GLU A 174 9.27 -22.90 -15.38
CA GLU A 174 8.27 -21.83 -15.26
C GLU A 174 8.88 -20.44 -15.30
N TYR A 175 8.12 -19.49 -15.85
CA TYR A 175 8.45 -18.06 -15.89
C TYR A 175 7.23 -17.23 -15.52
N PHE A 176 7.42 -16.28 -14.61
CA PHE A 176 6.42 -15.30 -14.21
C PHE A 176 7.05 -13.90 -14.15
N ASP A 177 6.45 -12.94 -14.83
CA ASP A 177 6.74 -11.51 -14.74
C ASP A 177 5.59 -10.72 -14.07
N ASP A 178 4.49 -11.39 -13.76
CA ASP A 178 3.35 -10.86 -13.04
C ASP A 178 3.19 -11.60 -11.70
N PHE A 179 3.55 -10.91 -10.62
CA PHE A 179 3.47 -11.44 -9.26
C PHE A 179 2.05 -11.85 -8.83
N ARG A 180 1.00 -11.32 -9.49
CA ARG A 180 -0.39 -11.72 -9.25
C ARG A 180 -0.68 -13.08 -9.89
N GLN A 181 -0.22 -13.29 -11.13
CA GLN A 181 -0.36 -14.58 -11.81
C GLN A 181 0.42 -15.67 -11.08
N TYR A 182 1.60 -15.33 -10.55
CA TYR A 182 2.36 -16.25 -9.71
C TYR A 182 1.61 -16.59 -8.41
N LEU A 183 0.97 -15.62 -7.75
CA LEU A 183 0.16 -15.88 -6.55
C LEU A 183 -1.03 -16.82 -6.88
N ASP A 184 -1.74 -16.55 -7.98
CA ASP A 184 -2.86 -17.39 -8.40
C ASP A 184 -2.38 -18.83 -8.67
N HIS A 185 -1.24 -19.00 -9.34
CA HIS A 185 -0.65 -20.30 -9.63
C HIS A 185 -0.28 -21.09 -8.37
N ILE A 186 0.36 -20.46 -7.37
CA ILE A 186 0.69 -21.17 -6.13
C ILE A 186 -0.56 -21.56 -5.34
N GLU A 187 -1.61 -20.73 -5.34
CA GLU A 187 -2.85 -21.02 -4.62
C GLU A 187 -3.65 -22.15 -5.29
N GLU A 188 -3.65 -22.22 -6.63
CA GLU A 188 -4.26 -23.32 -7.38
C GLU A 188 -3.53 -24.64 -7.12
N ASN A 189 -2.20 -24.64 -7.08
CA ASN A 189 -1.40 -25.83 -6.81
C ASN A 189 -1.44 -26.28 -5.34
N GLU A 190 -1.55 -25.36 -4.38
CA GLU A 190 -1.76 -25.70 -2.96
C GLU A 190 -3.16 -26.27 -2.70
N ALA A 191 -4.13 -25.99 -3.57
CA ALA A 191 -5.51 -26.48 -3.46
C ALA A 191 -5.77 -27.81 -4.19
N ALA A 192 -4.84 -28.29 -5.02
CA ALA A 192 -4.91 -29.52 -5.80
C ALA A 192 -4.42 -30.76 -5.02
#